data_AF-A0A8R1E0H7-F1
#
_entry.id   AF-A0A8R1E0H7-F1
#
_cell.length_a   1.000
_cell.length_b   1.000
_cell.length_c   1.000
_cell.angle_alpha   90.00
_cell.angle_beta   90.00
_cell.angle_gamma   90.00
#
_symmetry.space_group_name_H-M   'P 1'
#
loop_
_entity.id
_entity.type
_entity.pdbx_description
1 polymer ?
#
loop_
_entity_poly.entity_id
_entity_poly.type
_entity_poly.pdbx_seq_one_letter_code
_entity_poly.pdbx_strand_id
1 'polypeptide(L)'
;MSAFSDPDLPCEDVREPFRTLPIRFINIPMDFRMDFVSLQKLLNDVKPKYVLSSSTYTQPMARRPDLRIHYEKIWPIEYDESVQLSKLSRNKRKLVTVEVHHDIVKNMKFKQHPTKKLAVASVACHLSAYNDEFKLVPTKDRIAKQKFGRLTIDKLLKTLRDKNLEVTLDAPPVVDNDDLEEGQVVEEKTETVMHIEELEAKITLKNDGSRTKVTAQNAETREKIMDIIKTMLVEDDGIVGRAD
;
A
#
# COMPACT_ATOMS: atom_id res chain seq x y z
N MET A 1 5.66 -65.89 -27.75
CA MET A 1 6.08 -65.21 -26.50
C MET A 1 5.80 -63.74 -26.71
N SER A 2 4.83 -63.16 -26.00
CA SER A 2 4.56 -61.73 -26.03
C SER A 2 5.20 -61.11 -24.78
N ALA A 3 6.17 -60.24 -25.00
CA ALA A 3 6.84 -59.49 -23.94
C ALA A 3 6.39 -58.03 -24.02
N PHE A 4 5.92 -57.50 -22.90
CA PHE A 4 5.57 -56.10 -22.76
C PHE A 4 6.58 -55.45 -21.82
N SER A 5 6.95 -54.20 -22.13
CA SER A 5 7.91 -53.42 -21.35
C SER A 5 7.28 -52.22 -20.64
N ASP A 6 5.99 -51.97 -20.86
CA ASP A 6 5.28 -50.83 -20.29
C ASP A 6 4.92 -51.10 -18.82
N PRO A 7 5.42 -50.30 -17.87
CA PRO A 7 5.14 -50.46 -16.45
C PRO A 7 3.69 -50.15 -16.07
N ASP A 8 2.98 -49.33 -16.85
CA ASP A 8 1.62 -48.88 -16.51
C ASP A 8 0.54 -49.79 -17.13
N LEU A 9 0.95 -50.88 -17.79
CA LEU A 9 0.06 -51.82 -18.44
C LEU A 9 -0.73 -52.66 -17.42
N PRO A 10 -2.08 -52.62 -17.42
CA PRO A 10 -2.90 -53.45 -16.57
C PRO A 10 -2.83 -54.92 -17.04
N CYS A 11 -1.86 -55.66 -16.50
CA CYS A 11 -1.48 -56.97 -17.00
C CYS A 11 -2.61 -58.00 -16.96
N GLU A 12 -3.50 -57.93 -15.97
CA GLU A 12 -4.65 -58.85 -15.86
C GLU A 12 -5.71 -58.54 -16.91
N ASP A 13 -6.08 -57.27 -17.10
CA ASP A 13 -7.08 -56.84 -18.08
C ASP A 13 -6.59 -57.10 -19.51
N VAL A 14 -5.31 -56.87 -19.77
CA VAL A 14 -4.70 -57.14 -21.09
C VAL A 14 -4.58 -58.65 -21.34
N ARG A 15 -4.41 -59.45 -20.30
CA ARG A 15 -4.33 -60.92 -20.41
C ARG A 15 -5.71 -61.57 -20.54
N GLU A 16 -6.76 -60.97 -20.00
CA GLU A 16 -8.10 -61.55 -19.90
C GLU A 16 -8.62 -62.11 -21.24
N PRO A 17 -8.54 -61.41 -22.39
CA PRO A 17 -9.02 -61.91 -23.68
C PRO A 17 -8.22 -63.11 -24.21
N PHE A 18 -7.00 -63.31 -23.73
CA PHE A 18 -6.07 -64.34 -24.20
C PHE A 18 -5.88 -65.49 -23.21
N ARG A 19 -6.68 -65.56 -22.13
CA ARG A 19 -6.57 -66.60 -21.09
C ARG A 19 -6.69 -68.03 -21.61
N THR A 20 -7.44 -68.24 -22.70
CA THR A 20 -7.64 -69.56 -23.32
C THR A 20 -6.47 -70.03 -24.17
N LEU A 21 -5.54 -69.13 -24.50
CA LEU A 21 -4.36 -69.46 -25.30
C LEU A 21 -3.21 -69.90 -24.39
N PRO A 22 -2.41 -70.91 -24.80
CA PRO A 22 -1.24 -71.37 -24.04
C PRO A 22 -0.04 -70.43 -24.21
N ILE A 23 -0.25 -69.12 -24.07
CA ILE A 23 0.76 -68.09 -24.22
C ILE A 23 1.26 -67.67 -22.83
N ARG A 24 2.59 -67.68 -22.64
CA ARG A 24 3.21 -67.09 -21.46
C ARG A 24 3.27 -65.58 -21.62
N PHE A 25 2.53 -64.87 -20.77
CA PHE A 25 2.60 -63.42 -20.61
C PHE A 25 3.73 -63.08 -19.64
N ILE A 26 4.70 -62.29 -20.11
CA ILE A 26 5.83 -61.81 -19.31
C ILE A 26 5.83 -60.29 -19.43
N ASN A 27 5.63 -59.60 -18.30
CA ASN A 27 5.84 -58.16 -18.20
C ASN A 27 7.20 -57.91 -17.52
N ILE A 28 8.10 -57.24 -18.22
CA ILE A 28 9.37 -56.75 -17.67
C ILE A 28 9.28 -55.23 -17.71
N PRO A 29 8.79 -54.59 -16.63
CA PRO A 29 8.58 -53.16 -16.64
C PRO A 29 9.92 -52.44 -16.75
N MET A 30 10.12 -51.73 -17.87
CA MET A 30 11.30 -50.90 -18.09
C MET A 30 10.91 -49.47 -17.74
N ASP A 31 11.05 -49.12 -16.46
CA ASP A 31 10.74 -47.78 -15.95
C ASP A 31 12.03 -47.01 -15.62
N PHE A 32 12.22 -45.87 -16.29
CA PHE A 32 13.35 -44.96 -16.08
C PHE A 32 12.92 -43.67 -15.36
N ARG A 33 11.67 -43.61 -14.88
CA ARG A 33 11.19 -42.49 -14.05
C ARG A 33 11.95 -42.46 -12.72
N MET A 34 12.00 -41.28 -12.12
CA MET A 34 12.63 -41.09 -10.82
C MET A 34 11.94 -41.95 -9.76
N ASP A 35 12.73 -42.72 -9.02
CA ASP A 35 12.25 -43.54 -7.91
C ASP A 35 12.10 -42.72 -6.61
N PHE A 36 11.33 -43.25 -5.66
CA PHE A 36 11.04 -42.58 -4.39
C PHE A 36 12.29 -42.35 -3.55
N VAL A 37 13.31 -43.22 -3.67
CA VAL A 37 14.59 -43.08 -2.96
C VAL A 37 15.39 -41.90 -3.53
N SER A 38 15.49 -41.77 -4.86
CA SER A 38 16.17 -40.62 -5.46
C SER A 38 15.40 -39.32 -5.23
N LEU A 39 14.06 -39.36 -5.28
CA LEU A 39 13.23 -38.22 -4.93
C LEU A 39 13.48 -37.78 -3.48
N GLN A 40 13.57 -38.70 -2.52
CA GLN A 40 13.84 -38.35 -1.13
C GLN A 40 15.22 -37.69 -0.95
N LYS A 41 16.24 -38.19 -1.66
CA LYS A 41 17.56 -37.53 -1.70
C LYS A 41 17.47 -36.12 -2.27
N LEU A 42 16.78 -35.96 -3.41
CA LEU A 42 16.57 -34.65 -4.04
C LEU A 42 15.85 -33.66 -3.12
N LEU A 43 14.81 -34.11 -2.40
CA LEU A 43 14.09 -33.28 -1.45
C LEU A 43 14.95 -32.85 -0.25
N ASN A 44 15.83 -33.73 0.22
CA ASN A 44 16.79 -33.41 1.28
C ASN A 44 17.87 -32.42 0.82
N ASP A 45 18.26 -32.46 -0.45
CA ASP A 45 19.28 -31.57 -1.02
C ASP A 45 18.71 -30.19 -1.35
N VAL A 46 17.57 -30.14 -2.06
CA VAL A 46 16.93 -28.89 -2.51
C VAL A 46 16.20 -28.17 -1.37
N LYS A 47 15.67 -28.92 -0.39
CA LYS A 47 14.89 -28.41 0.76
C LYS A 47 13.81 -27.39 0.35
N PRO A 48 12.90 -27.74 -0.57
CA PRO A 48 11.86 -26.83 -1.05
C PRO A 48 10.93 -26.38 0.10
N LYS A 49 10.44 -25.15 0.04
CA LYS A 49 9.55 -24.62 1.09
C LYS A 49 8.25 -25.42 1.20
N TYR A 50 7.70 -25.87 0.08
CA TYR A 50 6.51 -26.72 -0.01
C TYR A 50 6.68 -27.69 -1.16
N VAL A 51 6.16 -28.91 -1.00
CA VAL A 51 6.12 -29.94 -2.05
C VAL A 51 4.65 -30.24 -2.36
N LEU A 52 4.25 -29.97 -3.59
CA LEU A 52 2.91 -30.31 -4.09
C LEU A 52 2.95 -31.76 -4.57
N SER A 53 2.09 -32.61 -4.02
CA SER A 53 2.01 -34.02 -4.38
C SER A 53 0.56 -34.47 -4.46
N SER A 54 0.26 -35.44 -5.32
CA SER A 54 -1.01 -36.17 -5.23
C SER A 54 -1.19 -36.76 -3.84
N SER A 55 -2.41 -36.68 -3.31
CA SER A 55 -2.80 -37.24 -2.01
C SER A 55 -2.48 -38.74 -1.91
N THR A 56 -2.52 -39.47 -3.02
CA THR A 56 -2.24 -40.92 -3.09
C THR A 56 -0.86 -41.30 -2.56
N TYR A 57 0.14 -40.44 -2.74
CA TYR A 57 1.53 -40.71 -2.31
C TYR A 57 1.85 -40.20 -0.90
N THR A 58 0.87 -39.60 -0.21
CA THR A 58 1.05 -39.11 1.16
C THR A 58 0.71 -40.18 2.21
N GLN A 59 -0.17 -41.11 1.83
CA GLN A 59 -0.62 -42.22 2.66
C GLN A 59 0.11 -43.51 2.26
N PRO A 60 0.42 -44.40 3.22
CA PRO A 60 1.02 -45.68 2.89
C PRO A 60 0.04 -46.56 2.11
N MET A 61 0.41 -46.96 0.90
CA MET A 61 -0.39 -47.94 0.14
C MET A 61 -0.19 -49.34 0.74
N ALA A 62 -1.28 -50.06 0.99
CA ALA A 62 -1.28 -51.33 1.73
C ALA A 62 -0.31 -52.39 1.18
N ARG A 63 -0.05 -52.39 -0.14
CA ARG A 63 0.85 -53.36 -0.80
C ARG A 63 2.21 -52.79 -1.18
N ARG A 64 2.43 -51.48 -0.99
CA ARG A 64 3.62 -50.75 -1.43
C ARG A 64 3.91 -49.57 -0.48
N PRO A 65 4.39 -49.84 0.75
CA PRO A 65 4.72 -48.79 1.71
C PRO A 65 5.92 -47.94 1.28
N ASP A 66 6.70 -48.41 0.30
CA ASP A 66 7.82 -47.72 -0.34
C ASP A 66 7.38 -46.53 -1.21
N LEU A 67 6.13 -46.51 -1.70
CA LEU A 67 5.57 -45.46 -2.55
C LEU A 67 5.03 -44.27 -1.75
N ARG A 68 5.76 -43.85 -0.72
CA ARG A 68 5.38 -42.73 0.15
C ARG A 68 6.43 -41.64 0.11
N ILE A 69 5.99 -40.41 -0.14
CA ILE A 69 6.86 -39.24 -0.08
C ILE A 69 6.98 -38.81 1.38
N HIS A 70 8.20 -38.84 1.90
CA HIS A 70 8.52 -38.45 3.27
C HIS A 70 9.11 -37.04 3.27
N TYR A 71 8.27 -36.02 3.47
CA TYR A 71 8.72 -34.64 3.59
C TYR A 71 7.77 -33.84 4.50
N GLU A 72 8.33 -32.98 5.36
CA GLU A 72 7.58 -32.30 6.43
C GLU A 72 6.51 -31.33 5.87
N LYS A 73 6.82 -30.65 4.76
CA LYS A 73 5.97 -29.60 4.16
C LYS A 73 5.33 -30.07 2.85
N ILE A 74 4.71 -31.24 2.87
CA ILE A 74 3.92 -31.74 1.75
C ILE A 74 2.52 -31.14 1.79
N TRP A 75 2.07 -30.68 0.62
CA TRP A 75 0.70 -30.30 0.37
C TRP A 75 0.06 -31.36 -0.53
N PRO A 76 -0.85 -32.20 0.01
CA PRO A 76 -1.59 -33.18 -0.79
C PRO A 76 -2.61 -32.47 -1.69
N ILE A 77 -2.70 -32.90 -2.94
CA ILE A 77 -3.67 -32.40 -3.92
C ILE A 77 -4.60 -33.55 -4.32
N GLU A 78 -5.90 -33.32 -4.24
CA GLU A 78 -6.92 -34.23 -4.73
C GLU A 78 -7.33 -33.93 -6.18
N TYR A 79 -7.96 -34.91 -6.82
CA TYR A 79 -8.51 -34.73 -8.15
C TYR A 79 -9.59 -33.64 -8.12
N ASP A 80 -9.55 -32.71 -9.09
CA ASP A 80 -10.44 -31.54 -9.19
C ASP A 80 -10.24 -30.46 -8.09
N GLU A 81 -9.18 -30.56 -7.29
CA GLU A 81 -8.83 -29.52 -6.32
C GLU A 81 -8.08 -28.35 -6.99
N SER A 82 -8.57 -27.12 -6.78
CA SER A 82 -7.89 -25.90 -7.23
C SER A 82 -7.03 -25.30 -6.11
N VAL A 83 -5.70 -25.30 -6.32
CA VAL A 83 -4.75 -24.78 -5.32
C VAL A 83 -4.33 -23.34 -5.67
N GLN A 84 -4.66 -22.39 -4.79
CA GLN A 84 -4.22 -21.00 -4.92
C GLN A 84 -2.78 -20.82 -4.41
N LEU A 85 -1.82 -20.83 -5.33
CA LEU A 85 -0.38 -20.67 -5.02
C LEU A 85 -0.02 -19.30 -4.41
N SER A 86 -0.86 -18.29 -4.62
CA SER A 86 -0.66 -16.92 -4.10
C SER A 86 -0.61 -16.84 -2.57
N LYS A 87 -1.27 -17.77 -1.86
CA LYS A 87 -1.27 -17.83 -0.39
C LYS A 87 0.00 -18.47 0.20
N LEU A 88 0.84 -19.13 -0.61
CA LEU A 88 2.10 -19.75 -0.16
C LEU A 88 3.29 -18.77 -0.13
N SER A 89 3.19 -17.67 -0.88
CA SER A 89 4.07 -16.52 -0.73
C SER A 89 3.57 -15.70 0.45
N ARG A 90 4.40 -15.51 1.48
CA ARG A 90 4.09 -14.58 2.59
C ARG A 90 3.61 -13.27 1.97
N ASN A 91 2.58 -12.62 2.54
CA ASN A 91 2.16 -11.24 2.29
C ASN A 91 3.33 -10.27 2.50
N LYS A 92 4.34 -10.36 1.63
CA LYS A 92 5.43 -9.42 1.54
C LYS A 92 4.82 -8.31 0.71
N ARG A 93 4.52 -7.19 1.37
CA ARG A 93 4.73 -5.88 0.74
C ARG A 93 6.11 -5.99 0.11
N LYS A 94 6.17 -6.34 -1.19
CA LYS A 94 7.42 -6.63 -1.90
C LYS A 94 8.18 -5.31 -1.80
N LEU A 95 9.23 -5.29 -0.98
CA LEU A 95 10.15 -4.17 -0.99
C LEU A 95 10.81 -4.24 -2.34
N VAL A 96 10.35 -3.36 -3.22
CA VAL A 96 10.80 -3.27 -4.59
C VAL A 96 11.89 -2.22 -4.63
N THR A 97 13.03 -2.60 -5.20
CA THR A 97 14.05 -1.64 -5.61
C THR A 97 13.52 -0.85 -6.81
N VAL A 98 13.31 0.45 -6.60
CA VAL A 98 12.86 1.37 -7.63
C VAL A 98 14.07 2.17 -8.11
N GLU A 99 14.34 2.12 -9.40
CA GLU A 99 15.41 2.90 -10.03
C GLU A 99 14.92 4.32 -10.32
N VAL A 100 15.76 5.32 -10.07
CA VAL A 100 15.43 6.73 -10.29
C VAL A 100 16.10 7.19 -11.58
N HIS A 101 15.34 7.73 -12.53
CA HIS A 101 15.91 8.26 -13.76
C HIS A 101 16.88 9.43 -13.48
N HIS A 102 18.00 9.50 -14.19
CA HIS A 102 19.06 10.48 -13.95
C HIS A 102 18.59 11.94 -13.97
N ASP A 103 17.64 12.27 -14.85
CA ASP A 103 17.08 13.62 -14.95
C ASP A 103 16.36 14.08 -13.68
N ILE A 104 15.80 13.14 -12.92
CA ILE A 104 15.18 13.45 -11.63
C ILE A 104 16.28 13.83 -10.64
N VAL A 105 17.31 12.99 -10.53
CA VAL A 105 18.43 13.18 -9.60
C VAL A 105 19.13 14.52 -9.85
N LYS A 106 19.31 14.90 -11.11
CA LYS A 106 19.92 16.18 -11.50
C LYS A 106 19.11 17.41 -11.05
N ASN A 107 17.78 17.29 -10.99
CA ASN A 107 16.88 18.38 -10.64
C ASN A 107 16.44 18.35 -9.16
N MET A 108 16.92 17.38 -8.36
CA MET A 108 16.59 17.28 -6.95
C MET A 108 17.17 18.48 -6.17
N LYS A 109 16.29 19.19 -5.48
CA LYS A 109 16.66 20.27 -4.56
C LYS A 109 16.52 19.76 -3.14
N PHE A 110 17.66 19.56 -2.48
CA PHE A 110 17.71 19.12 -1.10
C PHE A 110 17.42 20.29 -0.16
N LYS A 111 16.53 20.05 0.80
CA LYS A 111 16.31 20.94 1.94
C LYS A 111 16.79 20.23 3.20
N GLN A 112 17.55 20.93 4.02
CA GLN A 112 17.98 20.41 5.31
C GLN A 112 16.81 20.43 6.31
N HIS A 113 16.59 19.33 7.01
CA HIS A 113 15.62 19.27 8.09
C HIS A 113 16.04 20.23 9.21
N PRO A 114 15.13 21.07 9.75
CA PRO A 114 15.51 22.13 10.70
C PRO A 114 16.14 21.59 11.99
N THR A 115 15.68 20.43 12.47
CA THR A 115 16.15 19.83 13.73
C THR A 115 16.98 18.54 13.59
N LYS A 116 17.00 17.91 12.41
CA LYS A 116 17.67 16.61 12.20
C LYS A 116 18.81 16.81 11.19
N LYS A 117 19.91 16.08 11.34
CA LYS A 117 21.00 16.02 10.34
C LYS A 117 20.59 15.19 9.12
N LEU A 118 19.44 15.50 8.53
CA LEU A 118 18.84 14.77 7.41
C LEU A 118 18.42 15.77 6.34
N ALA A 119 18.76 15.49 5.09
CA ALA A 119 18.32 16.28 3.95
C ALA A 119 17.17 15.54 3.26
N VAL A 120 16.06 16.23 3.03
CA VAL A 120 14.88 15.68 2.33
C VAL A 120 14.73 16.42 1.00
N ALA A 121 14.38 15.69 -0.04
CA ALA A 121 14.00 16.24 -1.33
C ALA A 121 12.68 15.60 -1.75
N SER A 122 11.72 16.44 -2.10
CA SER A 122 10.40 16.02 -2.60
C SER A 122 10.41 16.08 -4.13
N VAL A 123 9.93 15.01 -4.77
CA VAL A 123 9.94 14.85 -6.23
C VAL A 123 8.57 14.38 -6.70
N ALA A 124 8.02 15.02 -7.74
CA ALA A 124 6.89 14.51 -8.51
C ALA A 124 7.40 13.74 -9.73
N CYS A 125 6.98 12.47 -9.87
CA CYS A 125 7.42 11.59 -10.96
C CYS A 125 6.34 10.54 -11.26
N HIS A 126 6.36 9.99 -12.47
CA HIS A 126 5.55 8.84 -12.84
C HIS A 126 6.31 7.55 -12.51
N LEU A 127 5.60 6.60 -11.91
CA LEU A 127 6.11 5.25 -11.71
C LEU A 127 5.83 4.41 -12.96
N SER A 128 6.88 4.08 -13.72
CA SER A 128 6.81 3.05 -14.76
C SER A 128 7.02 1.69 -14.09
N ALA A 129 6.00 0.85 -14.11
CA ALA A 129 6.06 -0.52 -13.62
C ALA A 129 5.86 -1.47 -14.81
N TYR A 130 6.96 -1.98 -15.35
CA TYR A 130 6.94 -2.90 -16.49
C TYR A 130 7.78 -4.14 -16.15
N ASN A 131 7.20 -5.33 -16.25
CA ASN A 131 7.88 -6.61 -16.01
C ASN A 131 8.70 -6.68 -14.70
N ASP A 132 8.09 -6.27 -13.57
CA ASP A 132 8.77 -6.21 -12.27
C ASP A 132 10.00 -5.26 -12.20
N GLU A 133 10.28 -4.49 -13.26
CA GLU A 133 11.19 -3.35 -13.22
C GLU A 133 10.39 -2.08 -12.91
N PHE A 134 10.85 -1.36 -11.89
CA PHE A 134 10.19 -0.16 -11.41
C PHE A 134 11.13 1.03 -11.58
N LYS A 135 10.75 1.98 -12.44
CA LYS A 135 11.55 3.16 -12.75
C LYS A 135 10.73 4.42 -12.53
N LEU A 136 11.30 5.40 -11.82
CA LEU A 136 10.71 6.73 -11.68
C LEU A 136 11.14 7.59 -12.86
N VAL A 137 10.16 8.05 -13.63
CA VAL A 137 10.33 8.86 -14.84
C VAL A 137 9.93 10.31 -14.55
N PRO A 138 10.66 11.30 -15.08
CA PRO A 138 10.35 12.71 -14.83
C PRO A 138 8.96 13.09 -15.36
N THR A 139 8.28 13.93 -14.58
CA THR A 139 6.94 14.43 -14.86
C THR A 139 6.94 15.95 -14.90
N LYS A 140 6.07 16.57 -15.70
CA LYS A 140 5.92 18.04 -15.77
C LYS A 140 5.03 18.62 -14.68
N ASP A 141 4.35 17.76 -13.93
CA ASP A 141 3.46 18.16 -12.84
C ASP A 141 4.24 18.86 -11.74
N ARG A 142 3.72 20.01 -11.31
CA ARG A 142 4.26 20.72 -10.17
C ARG A 142 3.82 20.00 -8.90
N ILE A 143 4.75 19.82 -7.97
CA ILE A 143 4.41 19.37 -6.61
C ILE A 143 3.49 20.44 -6.02
N ALA A 144 2.23 20.06 -5.76
CA ALA A 144 1.29 20.93 -5.08
C ALA A 144 1.79 21.13 -3.64
N LYS A 145 2.38 22.30 -3.37
CA LYS A 145 2.78 22.67 -2.02
C LYS A 145 1.53 22.99 -1.23
N GLN A 146 1.19 22.15 -0.26
CA GLN A 146 0.20 22.51 0.73
C GLN A 146 0.82 23.54 1.68
N LYS A 147 0.02 24.38 2.33
CA LYS A 147 0.52 25.29 3.37
C LYS A 147 -0.21 24.95 4.66
N PHE A 148 0.54 24.76 5.74
CA PHE A 148 0.01 24.45 7.07
C PHE A 148 0.44 25.52 8.08
N GLY A 149 -0.41 25.75 9.06
CA GLY A 149 -0.14 26.71 10.12
C GLY A 149 -1.41 27.09 10.84
N ARG A 150 -1.27 27.46 12.11
CA ARG A 150 -2.36 28.02 12.91
C ARG A 150 -2.31 29.54 12.78
N LEU A 151 -3.43 30.13 12.40
CA LEU A 151 -3.57 31.59 12.32
C LEU A 151 -4.06 32.14 13.66
N THR A 152 -3.17 32.81 14.39
CA THR A 152 -3.57 33.57 15.58
C THR A 152 -4.25 34.87 15.14
N ILE A 153 -5.38 35.20 15.77
CA ILE A 153 -6.18 36.41 15.48
C ILE A 153 -5.33 37.67 15.53
N ASP A 154 -4.49 37.82 16.57
CA ASP A 154 -3.62 39.01 16.74
C ASP A 154 -2.61 39.18 15.61
N LYS A 155 -2.06 38.07 15.09
CA LYS A 155 -1.11 38.12 13.98
C LYS A 155 -1.81 38.54 12.71
N LEU A 156 -2.98 37.95 12.43
CA LEU A 156 -3.79 38.28 11.25
C LEU A 156 -4.20 39.75 11.25
N LEU A 157 -4.71 40.27 12.36
CA LEU A 157 -5.11 41.67 12.51
C LEU A 157 -3.95 42.63 12.30
N LYS A 158 -2.77 42.34 12.87
CA LYS A 158 -1.56 43.16 12.63
C LYS A 158 -1.24 43.24 11.14
N THR A 159 -1.24 42.11 10.44
CA THR A 159 -0.89 42.11 9.00
C THR A 159 -1.96 42.68 8.08
N LEU A 160 -3.23 42.65 8.49
CA LEU A 160 -4.29 43.33 7.74
C LEU A 160 -4.16 44.85 7.91
N ARG A 161 -3.85 45.33 9.13
CA ARG A 161 -3.53 46.74 9.40
C ARG A 161 -2.26 47.20 8.69
N ASP A 162 -1.20 46.37 8.67
CA ASP A 162 0.04 46.67 7.94
C ASP A 162 -0.17 46.82 6.43
N LYS A 163 -1.27 46.26 5.90
CA LYS A 163 -1.70 46.39 4.50
C LYS A 163 -2.80 47.41 4.29
N ASN A 164 -3.05 48.28 5.28
CA ASN A 164 -4.08 49.32 5.26
C ASN A 164 -5.50 48.79 5.01
N LEU A 165 -5.82 47.58 5.51
CA LEU A 165 -7.18 47.06 5.47
C LEU A 165 -7.81 47.24 6.83
N GLU A 166 -8.88 48.04 6.90
CA GLU A 166 -9.68 48.18 8.10
C GLU A 166 -10.57 46.94 8.27
N VAL A 167 -10.50 46.32 9.45
CA VAL A 167 -11.19 45.07 9.77
C VAL A 167 -12.11 45.32 10.95
N THR A 168 -13.40 45.14 10.72
CA THR A 168 -14.42 45.15 11.76
C THR A 168 -14.54 43.73 12.32
N LEU A 169 -14.32 43.58 13.62
CA LEU A 169 -14.53 42.32 14.33
C LEU A 169 -15.98 42.26 14.78
N ASP A 170 -16.72 41.24 14.36
CA ASP A 170 -17.99 40.91 15.00
C ASP A 170 -17.68 40.25 16.35
N ALA A 171 -17.55 41.11 17.36
CA ALA A 171 -17.49 40.91 18.81
C ALA A 171 -16.58 39.79 19.41
N PRO A 172 -15.73 40.11 20.42
CA PRO A 172 -15.30 39.14 21.44
C PRO A 172 -16.49 38.72 22.33
N PRO A 173 -16.39 37.58 23.07
CA PRO A 173 -17.48 37.10 23.92
C PRO A 173 -17.80 38.13 25.01
N VAL A 174 -19.08 38.50 25.09
CA VAL A 174 -19.65 39.17 26.26
C VAL A 174 -19.60 38.15 27.39
N VAL A 175 -18.69 38.36 28.34
CA VAL A 175 -18.78 37.76 29.67
C VAL A 175 -19.54 38.76 30.52
N ASP A 176 -20.87 38.72 30.43
CA ASP A 176 -21.70 39.26 31.50
C ASP A 176 -21.73 38.17 32.58
N ASN A 177 -20.78 38.27 33.51
CA ASN A 177 -20.94 37.64 34.80
C ASN A 177 -22.03 38.42 35.53
N ASP A 178 -23.27 37.99 35.42
CA ASP A 178 -24.34 38.15 36.41
C ASP A 178 -25.59 37.51 35.82
N ASP A 179 -25.85 36.26 36.24
CA ASP A 179 -27.15 35.58 36.37
C ASP A 179 -26.99 34.07 36.12
N LEU A 180 -26.69 33.36 37.21
CA LEU A 180 -26.68 31.90 37.29
C LEU A 180 -28.13 31.38 37.28
N GLU A 181 -28.53 30.74 36.17
CA GLU A 181 -29.51 29.66 36.20
C GLU A 181 -28.90 28.38 35.61
N GLU A 182 -29.10 27.29 36.35
CA GLU A 182 -28.51 25.97 36.12
C GLU A 182 -29.02 25.32 34.84
N GLY A 183 -28.10 24.74 34.06
CA GLY A 183 -28.44 23.66 33.13
C GLY A 183 -28.62 24.05 31.68
N GLN A 184 -27.57 24.54 31.03
CA GLN A 184 -27.40 24.32 29.60
C GLN A 184 -25.91 24.20 29.27
N VAL A 185 -25.53 23.06 28.69
CA VAL A 185 -24.17 22.82 28.19
C VAL A 185 -23.89 23.89 27.13
N VAL A 186 -23.07 24.88 27.50
CA VAL A 186 -22.62 25.94 26.61
C VAL A 186 -21.73 25.30 25.55
N GLU A 187 -22.28 25.05 24.36
CA GLU A 187 -21.48 24.75 23.19
C GLU A 187 -20.67 26.00 22.83
N GLU A 188 -19.39 25.99 23.22
CA GLU A 188 -18.40 26.99 22.85
C GLU A 188 -18.44 27.21 21.33
N LYS A 189 -18.94 28.36 20.88
CA LYS A 189 -18.92 28.73 19.46
C LYS A 189 -17.49 29.03 19.05
N THR A 190 -16.76 28.01 18.61
CA THR A 190 -15.36 28.06 18.13
C THR A 190 -15.21 28.74 16.75
N GLU A 191 -16.01 29.76 16.44
CA GLU A 191 -16.02 30.43 15.15
C GLU A 191 -15.86 31.94 15.32
N THR A 192 -14.71 32.48 14.92
CA THR A 192 -14.46 33.93 14.89
C THR A 192 -14.68 34.44 13.47
N VAL A 193 -15.49 35.48 13.34
CA VAL A 193 -15.87 36.06 12.06
C VAL A 193 -15.31 37.48 11.96
N MET A 194 -14.63 37.77 10.85
CA MET A 194 -14.06 39.09 10.56
C MET A 194 -14.66 39.64 9.27
N HIS A 195 -15.06 40.91 9.30
CA HIS A 195 -15.62 41.63 8.17
C HIS A 195 -14.63 42.72 7.71
N ILE A 196 -14.38 42.78 6.41
CA ILE A 196 -13.58 43.84 5.76
C ILE A 196 -14.56 44.64 4.90
N GLU A 197 -14.97 45.79 5.41
CA GLU A 197 -16.00 46.64 4.78
C GLU A 197 -15.53 47.18 3.42
N GLU A 198 -14.27 47.59 3.30
CA GLU A 198 -13.70 48.11 2.06
C GLU A 198 -13.69 47.13 0.88
N LEU A 199 -13.67 45.82 1.16
CA LEU A 199 -13.52 44.76 0.15
C LEU A 199 -14.74 43.83 0.06
N GLU A 200 -15.81 44.13 0.81
CA GLU A 200 -17.00 43.27 0.98
C GLU A 200 -16.61 41.79 1.21
N ALA A 201 -15.59 41.59 2.04
CA ALA A 201 -15.00 40.28 2.28
C ALA A 201 -15.22 39.84 3.73
N LYS A 202 -15.50 38.55 3.89
CA LYS A 202 -15.72 37.90 5.18
C LYS A 202 -14.71 36.77 5.36
N ILE A 203 -13.96 36.82 6.45
CA ILE A 203 -13.00 35.79 6.86
C ILE A 203 -13.60 35.07 8.07
N THR A 204 -13.74 33.76 7.97
CA THR A 204 -14.25 32.90 9.05
C THR A 204 -13.15 31.96 9.51
N LEU A 205 -12.78 32.08 10.78
CA LEU A 205 -11.78 31.24 11.45
C LEU A 205 -12.55 30.24 12.32
N LYS A 206 -12.40 28.94 12.03
CA LYS A 206 -12.96 27.86 12.84
C LYS A 206 -11.83 27.15 13.59
N ASN A 207 -12.15 26.60 14.76
CA ASN A 207 -11.24 25.82 15.60
C ASN A 207 -9.93 26.59 15.84
N ASP A 208 -10.05 27.81 16.37
CA ASP A 208 -8.91 28.59 16.87
C ASP A 208 -7.81 28.83 15.81
N GLY A 209 -8.24 29.01 14.54
CA GLY A 209 -7.38 29.35 13.41
C GLY A 209 -6.76 28.18 12.65
N SER A 210 -7.20 26.94 12.92
CA SER A 210 -6.78 25.75 12.16
C SER A 210 -7.52 25.61 10.82
N ARG A 211 -8.73 26.17 10.69
CA ARG A 211 -9.50 26.18 9.44
C ARG A 211 -9.99 27.58 9.13
N THR A 212 -9.56 28.12 7.98
CA THR A 212 -9.94 29.47 7.53
C THR A 212 -10.75 29.38 6.25
N LYS A 213 -11.89 30.06 6.20
CA LYS A 213 -12.72 30.20 4.99
C LYS A 213 -12.87 31.69 4.67
N VAL A 214 -12.44 32.06 3.47
CA VAL A 214 -12.55 33.41 2.91
C VAL A 214 -13.69 33.43 1.89
N THR A 215 -14.66 34.31 2.11
CA THR A 215 -15.76 34.59 1.18
C THR A 215 -15.71 36.06 0.79
N ALA A 216 -15.64 36.37 -0.50
CA ALA A 216 -15.69 37.72 -1.04
C ALA A 216 -16.52 37.71 -2.33
N GLN A 217 -17.15 38.83 -2.67
CA GLN A 217 -17.96 38.94 -3.90
C GLN A 217 -17.10 38.92 -5.17
N ASN A 218 -15.91 39.55 -5.11
CA ASN A 218 -14.97 39.63 -6.23
C ASN A 218 -13.87 38.57 -6.15
N ALA A 219 -13.54 37.95 -7.30
CA ALA A 219 -12.50 36.92 -7.38
C ALA A 219 -11.10 37.47 -7.09
N GLU A 220 -10.80 38.67 -7.57
CA GLU A 220 -9.49 39.32 -7.36
C GLU A 220 -9.25 39.70 -5.90
N THR A 221 -10.28 40.17 -5.19
CA THR A 221 -10.17 40.50 -3.75
C THR A 221 -10.00 39.24 -2.92
N ARG A 222 -10.67 38.15 -3.30
CA ARG A 222 -10.48 36.83 -2.70
C ARG A 222 -9.05 36.33 -2.86
N GLU A 223 -8.44 36.49 -4.04
CA GLU A 223 -7.07 36.06 -4.30
C GLU A 223 -6.06 36.90 -3.50
N LYS A 224 -6.23 38.22 -3.46
CA LYS A 224 -5.40 39.12 -2.63
C LYS A 224 -5.43 38.73 -1.14
N ILE A 225 -6.62 38.48 -0.58
CA ILE A 225 -6.76 38.06 0.81
C ILE A 225 -6.16 36.67 1.03
N MET A 226 -6.35 35.74 0.09
CA MET A 226 -5.71 34.42 0.16
C MET A 226 -4.18 34.54 0.16
N ASP A 227 -3.61 35.42 -0.64
CA ASP A 227 -2.15 35.58 -0.71
C ASP A 227 -1.58 36.19 0.59
N ILE A 228 -2.30 37.12 1.22
CA ILE A 228 -1.96 37.61 2.56
C ILE A 228 -1.95 36.45 3.56
N ILE A 229 -3.01 35.64 3.58
CA ILE A 229 -3.08 34.49 4.50
C ILE A 229 -1.97 33.47 4.19
N LYS A 230 -1.68 33.20 2.91
CA LYS A 230 -0.60 32.30 2.48
C LYS A 230 0.80 32.77 2.91
N THR A 231 1.02 34.07 3.15
CA THR A 231 2.29 34.56 3.71
C THR A 231 2.47 34.24 5.18
N MET A 232 1.37 33.98 5.90
CA MET A 232 1.42 33.62 7.33
C MET A 232 1.55 32.12 7.57
N LEU A 233 1.17 31.32 6.58
CA LEU A 233 1.21 29.87 6.66
C LEU A 233 2.58 29.35 6.23
N VAL A 234 3.04 28.29 6.90
CA VAL A 234 4.29 27.61 6.58
C VAL A 234 4.04 26.67 5.40
N GLU A 235 4.96 26.63 4.44
CA GLU A 235 4.86 25.67 3.33
C GLU A 235 5.05 24.25 3.86
N ASP A 236 4.16 23.33 3.45
CA ASP A 236 4.35 21.90 3.63
C ASP A 236 5.47 21.44 2.72
N ASP A 237 6.62 21.29 3.32
CA ASP A 237 7.79 20.72 2.66
C ASP A 237 7.82 19.18 2.78
N GLY A 238 6.74 18.54 3.27
CA GLY A 238 6.66 17.10 3.53
C GLY A 238 7.42 16.67 4.80
N ILE A 239 7.97 17.64 5.54
CA ILE A 239 8.78 17.46 6.74
C ILE A 239 7.98 17.79 8.02
N VAL A 240 7.04 18.73 7.93
CA VAL A 240 6.37 19.36 9.10
C VAL A 240 4.91 18.89 9.24
N GLY A 241 4.34 18.21 8.24
CA GLY A 241 2.93 17.80 8.20
C GLY A 241 2.56 16.46 8.85
N ARG A 242 3.47 15.80 9.57
CA ARG A 242 3.15 14.61 10.37
C ARG A 242 3.71 14.74 11.79
N ALA A 243 3.08 15.59 12.59
CA ALA A 243 2.95 15.27 14.00
C ALA A 243 1.78 14.29 14.09
N ASP A 244 2.03 13.09 14.59
CA ASP A 244 0.97 12.15 14.99
C ASP A 244 0.02 12.80 16.00
#